data_AF-A0A1A6BAK0-F1
#
_entry.id   AF-A0A1A6BAK0-F1
#
_cell.length_a   1.000
_cell.length_b   1.000
_cell.length_c   1.000
_cell.angle_alpha   90.00
_cell.angle_beta   90.00
_cell.angle_gamma   90.00
#
_symmetry.space_group_name_H-M   'P 1'
#
loop_
_entity.id
_entity.type
_entity.pdbx_description
1 polymer ?
#
loop_
_entity_poly.entity_id
_entity_poly.type
_entity_poly.pdbx_seq_one_letter_code
_entity_poly.pdbx_strand_id
1 'polypeptide(L)'
;MSFVSARPELLEAASADLAEIGSTLSATNAFVAAPTTAVAAPGADGVSAAISVMFGWHGQAYQQLSAQAGAFHEQFVQLLRAGAQSYSTVDAANQAALQAESAAGSGSAAAAAGPAAALETHLTDTPLYAALANSPAFEGLGDWLQAF
;
A
#
# COMPACT_ATOMS: atom_id res chain seq x y z
N MET A 1 24.01 -4.35 19.41
CA MET A 1 23.59 -4.32 17.99
C MET A 1 22.27 -5.05 17.88
N SER A 2 21.23 -4.44 17.31
CA SER A 2 19.96 -5.12 17.05
C SER A 2 20.03 -5.76 15.67
N PHE A 3 19.76 -7.07 15.58
CA PHE A 3 19.62 -7.75 14.30
C PHE A 3 18.17 -7.61 13.83
N VAL A 4 17.98 -7.22 12.58
CA VAL A 4 16.67 -7.22 11.93
C VAL A 4 16.48 -8.59 11.27
N SER A 5 15.41 -9.29 11.61
CA SER A 5 15.01 -10.55 10.97
C SER A 5 13.68 -10.30 10.26
N ALA A 6 13.67 -10.50 8.94
CA ALA A 6 12.45 -10.48 8.13
C ALA A 6 12.06 -11.90 7.75
N ARG A 7 10.76 -12.13 7.54
CA ARG A 7 10.21 -13.37 6.96
C ARG A 7 9.48 -13.02 5.67
N PRO A 8 10.18 -12.99 4.51
CA PRO A 8 9.62 -12.61 3.23
C PRO A 8 8.31 -13.33 2.88
N GLU A 9 8.24 -14.62 3.21
CA GLU A 9 7.09 -15.49 2.97
C GLU A 9 5.82 -15.02 3.70
N LEU A 10 5.96 -14.47 4.91
CA LEU A 10 4.82 -13.92 5.66
C LEU A 10 4.39 -12.56 5.11
N LEU A 11 5.34 -11.75 4.62
CA LEU A 11 5.04 -10.46 3.99
C LEU A 11 4.31 -10.66 2.66
N GLU A 12 4.69 -11.68 1.89
CA GLU A 12 4.02 -12.04 0.64
C GLU A 12 2.59 -12.53 0.91
N ALA A 13 2.39 -13.43 1.87
CA ALA A 13 1.06 -13.88 2.30
C ALA A 13 0.19 -12.71 2.76
N ALA A 14 0.70 -11.85 3.66
CA ALA A 14 -0.01 -10.68 4.13
C ALA A 14 -0.37 -9.71 2.99
N SER A 15 0.50 -9.55 1.99
CA SER A 15 0.20 -8.73 0.82
C SER A 15 -0.95 -9.30 -0.03
N ALA A 16 -1.09 -10.62 -0.10
CA ALA A 16 -2.18 -11.29 -0.79
C ALA A 16 -3.50 -11.08 -0.04
N ASP A 17 -3.51 -11.30 1.27
CA ASP A 17 -4.66 -11.06 2.14
C ASP A 17 -5.13 -9.60 2.05
N LEU A 18 -4.20 -8.65 2.11
CA LEU A 18 -4.51 -7.22 1.98
C LEU A 18 -5.08 -6.90 0.59
N ALA A 19 -4.58 -7.51 -0.49
CA ALA A 19 -5.14 -7.31 -1.82
C ALA A 19 -6.59 -7.81 -1.89
N GLU A 20 -6.90 -8.95 -1.28
CA GLU A 20 -8.27 -9.48 -1.19
C GLU A 20 -9.19 -8.55 -0.39
N ILE A 21 -8.72 -8.04 0.76
CA ILE A 21 -9.46 -7.05 1.56
C ILE A 21 -9.73 -5.79 0.73
N GLY A 22 -8.73 -5.26 0.04
CA GLY A 22 -8.85 -4.07 -0.80
C GLY A 22 -9.87 -4.26 -1.94
N SER A 23 -9.83 -5.43 -2.59
CA SER A 23 -10.80 -5.80 -3.63
C SER A 23 -12.23 -5.87 -3.08
N THR A 24 -12.41 -6.54 -1.94
CA THR A 24 -13.71 -6.67 -1.27
C THR A 24 -14.27 -5.31 -0.86
N LEU A 25 -13.41 -4.44 -0.32
CA LEU A 25 -13.79 -3.09 0.09
C LEU A 25 -14.19 -2.23 -1.12
N SER A 26 -13.44 -2.28 -2.22
CA SER A 26 -13.76 -1.58 -3.46
C SER A 26 -15.12 -2.03 -4.03
N ALA A 27 -15.36 -3.34 -4.08
CA ALA A 27 -16.63 -3.89 -4.52
C ALA A 27 -17.80 -3.47 -3.61
N THR A 28 -17.57 -3.47 -2.29
CA THR A 28 -18.57 -3.04 -1.31
C THR A 28 -18.89 -1.57 -1.46
N ASN A 29 -17.89 -0.70 -1.60
CA ASN A 29 -18.08 0.74 -1.80
C ASN A 29 -18.89 1.04 -3.06
N ALA A 30 -18.57 0.36 -4.17
CA ALA A 30 -19.34 0.46 -5.40
C ALA A 30 -20.79 -0.03 -5.23
N PHE A 31 -21.00 -1.14 -4.52
CA PHE A 31 -22.33 -1.70 -4.24
C PHE A 31 -23.20 -0.76 -3.42
N VAL A 32 -22.63 -0.08 -2.43
CA VAL A 32 -23.39 0.82 -1.53
C VAL A 32 -23.47 2.26 -2.06
N ALA A 33 -22.84 2.59 -3.18
CA ALA A 33 -22.80 3.97 -3.71
C ALA A 33 -24.19 4.54 -3.97
N ALA A 34 -25.02 3.84 -4.76
CA ALA A 34 -26.39 4.30 -5.04
C ALA A 34 -27.27 4.42 -3.77
N PRO A 35 -27.40 3.40 -2.91
CA PRO A 35 -28.29 3.50 -1.75
C PRO A 35 -27.83 4.51 -0.68
N THR A 36 -26.55 4.86 -0.62
CA THR A 36 -26.04 5.88 0.33
C THR A 36 -26.09 7.31 -0.22
N THR A 37 -26.09 7.48 -1.56
CA THR A 37 -26.15 8.80 -2.21
C THR A 37 -27.58 9.22 -2.59
N ALA A 38 -28.50 8.27 -2.74
CA ALA A 38 -29.87 8.51 -3.16
C ALA A 38 -30.89 8.19 -2.04
N VAL A 39 -30.63 8.70 -0.84
CA VAL A 39 -31.53 8.52 0.32
C VAL A 39 -32.83 9.28 0.06
N ALA A 40 -33.97 8.58 0.15
CA ALA A 40 -35.28 9.19 -0.03
C ALA A 40 -35.70 9.98 1.22
N ALA A 41 -36.44 11.07 1.00
CA ALA A 41 -37.00 11.85 2.09
C ALA A 41 -38.04 11.04 2.87
N PRO A 42 -37.93 10.97 4.22
CA PRO A 42 -38.89 10.24 5.04
C PRO A 42 -40.27 10.93 5.11
N GLY A 43 -40.34 12.21 4.73
CA GLY A 43 -41.56 13.02 4.72
C GLY A 43 -41.57 14.03 3.57
N ALA A 44 -42.74 14.63 3.32
CA ALA A 44 -42.94 15.63 2.27
C ALA A 44 -42.55 17.06 2.70
N ASP A 45 -42.08 17.24 3.93
CA ASP A 45 -41.67 18.54 4.45
C ASP A 45 -40.27 18.94 3.96
N GLY A 46 -40.00 20.25 3.95
CA GLY A 46 -38.72 20.79 3.49
C GLY A 46 -37.52 20.37 4.34
N VAL A 47 -37.71 20.01 5.63
CA VAL A 47 -36.61 19.55 6.50
C VAL A 47 -36.20 18.13 6.11
N SER A 48 -37.15 17.22 5.90
CA SER A 48 -36.91 15.87 5.39
C SER A 48 -36.20 15.88 4.03
N ALA A 49 -36.61 16.80 3.13
CA ALA A 49 -35.94 16.99 1.85
C ALA A 49 -34.49 17.49 2.02
N ALA A 50 -34.26 18.49 2.88
CA ALA A 50 -32.93 19.02 3.14
C ALA A 50 -31.98 17.98 3.76
N ILE A 51 -32.47 17.17 4.71
CA ILE A 51 -31.69 16.09 5.32
C ILE A 51 -31.30 15.03 4.28
N SER A 52 -32.20 14.69 3.35
CA SER A 52 -31.92 13.73 2.28
C SER A 52 -30.83 14.22 1.33
N VAL A 53 -30.88 15.51 0.97
CA VAL A 53 -29.82 16.15 0.17
C VAL A 53 -28.48 16.13 0.91
N MET A 54 -28.47 16.40 2.22
CA MET A 54 -27.27 16.34 3.04
C MET A 54 -26.66 14.93 3.05
N PHE A 55 -27.47 13.89 3.20
CA PHE A 55 -27.01 12.50 3.09
C PHE A 55 -26.46 12.19 1.70
N GLY A 56 -27.11 12.66 0.63
CA GLY A 56 -26.62 12.49 -0.72
C GLY A 56 -25.23 13.10 -0.92
N TRP A 57 -25.04 14.33 -0.43
CA TRP A 57 -23.74 15.00 -0.45
C TRP A 57 -22.68 14.25 0.38
N HIS A 58 -23.03 13.80 1.58
CA HIS A 58 -22.12 13.01 2.43
C HIS A 58 -21.73 11.68 1.80
N GLY A 59 -22.69 10.97 1.19
CA GLY A 59 -22.42 9.73 0.45
C GLY A 59 -21.47 9.97 -0.72
N GLN A 60 -21.65 11.05 -1.48
CA GLN A 60 -20.77 11.38 -2.61
C GLN A 60 -19.34 11.69 -2.13
N ALA A 61 -19.22 12.45 -1.04
CA ALA A 61 -17.94 12.73 -0.39
C ALA A 61 -17.24 11.45 0.07
N TYR A 62 -17.97 10.56 0.74
CA TYR A 62 -17.45 9.27 1.18
C TYR A 62 -16.93 8.41 0.02
N GLN A 63 -17.64 8.38 -1.11
CA GLN A 63 -17.23 7.62 -2.30
C GLN A 63 -15.94 8.17 -2.92
N GLN A 64 -15.79 9.50 -2.98
CA GLN A 64 -14.56 10.13 -3.48
C GLN A 64 -13.36 9.80 -2.58
N LEU A 65 -13.53 9.93 -1.26
CA LEU A 65 -12.47 9.58 -0.31
C LEU A 65 -12.12 8.08 -0.35
N SER A 66 -13.13 7.22 -0.48
CA SER A 66 -12.94 5.77 -0.56
C SER A 66 -12.16 5.36 -1.81
N ALA A 67 -12.36 6.06 -2.94
CA ALA A 67 -11.55 5.84 -4.14
C ALA A 67 -10.08 6.23 -3.95
N GLN A 68 -9.81 7.36 -3.28
CA GLN A 68 -8.45 7.79 -2.94
C GLN A 68 -7.77 6.79 -1.99
N ALA A 69 -8.49 6.34 -0.94
CA ALA A 69 -8.00 5.32 -0.02
C ALA A 69 -7.72 3.98 -0.72
N GLY A 70 -8.54 3.59 -1.70
CA GLY A 70 -8.31 2.41 -2.54
C GLY A 70 -7.00 2.49 -3.32
N ALA A 71 -6.74 3.63 -3.98
CA ALA A 71 -5.50 3.84 -4.73
C ALA A 71 -4.26 3.80 -3.82
N PHE A 72 -4.34 4.41 -2.63
CA PHE A 72 -3.27 4.32 -1.64
C PHE A 72 -3.03 2.88 -1.16
N HIS A 73 -4.11 2.14 -0.87
CA HIS A 73 -4.03 0.75 -0.44
C HIS A 73 -3.34 -0.14 -1.48
N GLU A 74 -3.66 0.04 -2.77
CA GLU A 74 -2.98 -0.67 -3.86
C GLU A 74 -1.47 -0.39 -3.89
N GLN A 75 -1.08 0.88 -3.76
CA GLN A 75 0.33 1.28 -3.70
C GLN A 75 1.04 0.68 -2.48
N PHE A 76 0.38 0.68 -1.32
CA PHE A 76 0.90 0.08 -0.11
C PHE A 76 1.15 -1.43 -0.27
N VAL A 77 0.20 -2.16 -0.85
CA VAL A 77 0.34 -3.60 -1.12
C VAL A 77 1.47 -3.88 -2.11
N GLN A 78 1.62 -3.06 -3.15
CA GLN A 78 2.74 -3.17 -4.10
C GLN A 78 4.09 -2.96 -3.41
N LEU A 79 4.19 -1.96 -2.54
CA LEU A 79 5.40 -1.69 -1.78
C LEU A 79 5.74 -2.86 -0.84
N LEU A 80 4.75 -3.43 -0.18
CA LEU A 80 4.94 -4.58 0.71
C LEU A 80 5.51 -5.79 -0.05
N ARG A 81 4.99 -6.07 -1.25
CA ARG A 81 5.51 -7.15 -2.13
C ARG A 81 6.93 -6.89 -2.58
N ALA A 82 7.22 -5.67 -3.04
CA ALA A 82 8.56 -5.29 -3.46
C ALA A 82 9.57 -5.43 -2.30
N GLY A 83 9.18 -5.03 -1.09
CA GLY A 83 9.97 -5.22 0.12
C GLY A 83 10.26 -6.69 0.42
N ALA A 84 9.24 -7.56 0.36
CA ALA A 84 9.40 -9.00 0.56
C ALA A 84 10.38 -9.61 -0.46
N GLN A 85 10.24 -9.27 -1.75
CA GLN A 85 11.14 -9.71 -2.80
C GLN A 85 12.57 -9.25 -2.56
N SER A 86 12.77 -7.99 -2.15
CA SER A 86 14.10 -7.47 -1.82
C SER A 86 14.78 -8.30 -0.72
N TYR A 87 14.11 -8.57 0.40
CA TYR A 87 14.66 -9.43 1.45
C TYR A 87 14.96 -10.86 0.95
N SER A 88 14.05 -11.47 0.18
CA SER A 88 14.27 -12.81 -0.37
C SER A 88 15.48 -12.88 -1.30
N THR A 89 15.73 -11.84 -2.12
CA THR A 89 16.87 -11.81 -3.03
C THR A 89 18.20 -11.69 -2.28
N VAL A 90 18.23 -10.89 -1.21
CA VAL A 90 19.41 -10.77 -0.33
C VAL A 90 19.71 -12.09 0.37
N ASP A 91 18.70 -12.75 0.92
CA ASP A 91 18.88 -14.05 1.58
C ASP A 91 19.40 -15.11 0.60
N ALA A 92 18.89 -15.14 -0.64
CA ALA A 92 19.37 -16.06 -1.67
C ALA A 92 20.83 -15.77 -2.07
N ALA A 93 21.20 -14.49 -2.23
CA ALA A 93 22.57 -14.09 -2.54
C ALA A 93 23.55 -14.46 -1.41
N ASN A 94 23.15 -14.24 -0.16
CA ASN A 94 23.95 -14.61 1.02
C ASN A 94 24.15 -16.13 1.11
N GLN A 95 23.09 -16.92 0.87
CA GLN A 95 23.19 -18.38 0.84
C GLN A 95 24.12 -18.88 -0.28
N ALA A 96 24.02 -18.30 -1.48
CA ALA A 96 24.90 -18.66 -2.60
C ALA A 96 26.37 -18.35 -2.31
N ALA A 97 26.67 -17.20 -1.67
CA ALA A 97 28.02 -16.85 -1.26
C ALA A 97 28.60 -17.85 -0.25
N LEU A 98 27.81 -18.24 0.76
CA LEU A 98 28.21 -19.24 1.75
C LEU A 98 28.45 -20.63 1.12
N GLN A 99 27.61 -21.03 0.17
CA GLN A 99 27.78 -22.28 -0.58
C GLN A 99 29.07 -22.25 -1.41
N ALA A 100 29.36 -21.14 -2.10
CA ALA A 100 30.58 -20.97 -2.88
C ALA A 100 31.84 -21.03 -2.01
N GLU A 101 31.81 -20.41 -0.83
CA GLU A 101 32.92 -20.46 0.14
C GLU A 101 33.15 -21.88 0.68
N SER A 102 32.07 -22.62 0.98
CA SER A 102 32.15 -24.01 1.42
C SER A 102 32.68 -24.95 0.33
N ALA A 103 32.39 -24.67 -0.94
CA ALA A 103 32.88 -25.43 -2.09
C ALA A 103 34.34 -25.10 -2.47
N ALA A 104 34.80 -23.88 -2.17
CA ALA A 104 36.16 -23.43 -2.49
C ALA A 104 37.25 -23.99 -1.55
N GLY A 105 36.87 -24.62 -0.42
CA GLY A 105 37.81 -25.11 0.58
C GLY A 105 38.51 -23.95 1.29
N SER A 106 38.13 -23.69 2.55
CA SER A 106 38.63 -22.63 3.45
C SER A 106 39.98 -22.01 3.05
N GLY A 107 39.94 -20.95 2.24
CA GLY A 107 41.14 -20.51 1.54
C GLY A 107 40.97 -19.23 0.72
N SER A 108 40.52 -18.16 1.38
CA SER A 108 40.95 -16.75 1.21
C SER A 108 39.78 -15.76 1.27
N ALA A 109 39.93 -14.79 2.16
CA ALA A 109 39.07 -13.63 2.28
C ALA A 109 39.18 -12.75 1.03
N ALA A 110 38.39 -13.06 0.01
CA ALA A 110 38.29 -12.24 -1.20
C ALA A 110 37.04 -11.35 -1.11
N ALA A 111 37.30 -10.11 -0.70
CA ALA A 111 36.51 -8.90 -0.92
C ALA A 111 35.04 -8.92 -0.46
N ALA A 112 34.83 -8.36 0.74
CA ALA A 112 33.56 -7.82 1.24
C ALA A 112 33.08 -6.61 0.40
N ALA A 113 32.94 -6.78 -0.92
CA ALA A 113 32.52 -5.74 -1.88
C ALA A 113 31.35 -6.20 -2.78
N GLY A 114 30.48 -7.08 -2.26
CA GLY A 114 29.16 -7.40 -2.81
C GLY A 114 28.34 -7.98 -1.66
N PRO A 115 26.99 -7.95 -1.62
CA PRO A 115 25.94 -7.47 -2.53
C PRO A 115 25.32 -6.11 -2.12
N ALA A 116 25.89 -5.43 -1.12
CA ALA A 116 25.38 -4.13 -0.64
C ALA A 116 25.39 -3.03 -1.72
N ALA A 117 26.38 -3.04 -2.63
CA ALA A 117 26.46 -2.11 -3.76
C ALA A 117 25.38 -2.34 -4.84
N ALA A 118 24.88 -3.58 -4.96
CA ALA A 118 23.74 -3.91 -5.84
C ALA A 118 22.40 -3.46 -5.23
N LEU A 119 22.33 -3.39 -3.89
CA LEU A 119 21.19 -2.82 -3.17
C LEU A 119 21.14 -1.30 -3.31
N GLU A 120 22.28 -0.60 -3.21
CA GLU A 120 22.33 0.86 -3.37
C GLU A 120 21.83 1.31 -4.74
N THR A 121 22.10 0.55 -5.80
CA THR A 121 21.60 0.83 -7.16
C THR A 121 20.11 0.54 -7.31
N HIS A 122 19.54 -0.45 -6.62
CA HIS A 122 18.11 -0.76 -6.71
C HIS A 122 17.22 0.14 -5.82
N LEU A 123 17.74 0.57 -4.67
CA LEU A 123 17.07 1.48 -3.73
C LEU A 123 17.06 2.95 -4.21
N THR A 124 18.06 3.36 -5.00
CA THR A 124 18.09 4.72 -5.59
C THR A 124 17.25 4.83 -6.87
N ASP A 125 17.02 3.73 -7.60
CA ASP A 125 16.23 3.70 -8.83
C ASP A 125 14.75 3.33 -8.64
N THR A 126 14.30 3.03 -7.41
CA THR A 126 12.86 2.85 -7.12
C THR A 126 12.28 4.07 -6.41
N PRO A 127 11.61 4.98 -7.14
CA PRO A 127 11.04 6.21 -6.60
C PRO A 127 9.75 5.94 -5.80
N LEU A 128 9.62 4.81 -5.10
CA LEU A 128 8.38 4.44 -4.41
C LEU A 128 8.13 5.32 -3.17
N TYR A 129 9.19 5.70 -2.44
CA TYR A 129 9.08 6.70 -1.36
C TYR A 129 8.67 8.07 -1.91
N ALA A 130 9.25 8.49 -3.05
CA ALA A 130 8.89 9.74 -3.71
C ALA A 130 7.47 9.70 -4.31
N ALA A 131 7.01 8.55 -4.79
CA ALA A 131 5.67 8.33 -5.33
C ALA A 131 4.59 8.35 -4.23
N LEU A 132 4.89 7.84 -3.04
CA LEU A 132 4.01 7.95 -1.86
C LEU A 132 3.99 9.36 -1.28
N ALA A 133 5.15 10.01 -1.15
CA ALA A 133 5.26 11.38 -0.61
C ALA A 133 4.63 12.44 -1.52
N ASN A 134 4.63 12.24 -2.85
CA ASN A 134 4.02 13.11 -3.85
C ASN A 134 2.72 12.53 -4.45
N SER A 135 2.04 11.62 -3.75
CA SER A 135 0.81 11.04 -4.27
C SER A 135 -0.31 12.09 -4.27
N PRO A 136 -0.88 12.48 -5.43
CA PRO A 136 -1.95 13.48 -5.49
C PRO A 136 -3.24 13.00 -4.80
N ALA A 137 -3.29 11.73 -4.39
CA ALA A 137 -4.40 11.14 -3.64
C ALA A 137 -4.69 11.83 -2.29
N PHE A 138 -3.76 12.61 -1.74
CA PHE A 138 -3.96 13.34 -0.49
C PHE A 138 -3.82 14.87 -0.63
N GLU A 139 -3.57 15.38 -1.83
CA GLU A 139 -3.54 16.83 -2.09
C GLU A 139 -4.97 17.41 -2.04
N GLY A 140 -5.21 18.39 -1.17
CA GLY A 140 -6.51 19.07 -1.03
C GLY A 140 -7.45 18.55 0.07
N LEU A 141 -7.11 17.42 0.72
CA LEU A 141 -7.90 16.88 1.85
C LEU A 141 -7.95 17.83 3.06
N GLY A 142 -6.88 18.60 3.28
CA GLY A 142 -6.82 19.63 4.33
C GLY A 142 -7.80 20.79 4.11
N ASP A 143 -7.94 21.25 2.86
CA ASP A 143 -8.86 22.34 2.52
C ASP A 143 -10.31 21.86 2.52
N TRP A 144 -10.54 20.60 2.13
CA TRP A 144 -11.87 19.99 2.16
C TRP A 144 -12.40 19.76 3.58
N LEU A 145 -11.54 19.35 4.53
CA LEU A 145 -11.90 19.19 5.95
C LEU A 145 -12.20 20.53 6.65
N GLN A 146 -11.71 21.65 6.13
CA GLN A 146 -11.96 23.00 6.66
C GLN A 146 -13.27 23.62 6.13
N ALA A 147 -13.93 22.97 5.17
CA ALA A 147 -15.18 23.44 4.58
C ALA A 147 -16.45 22.92 5.29
N PHE A 148 -16.29 22.16 6.38
CA PHE A 148 -17.33 21.68 7.30
C PHE A 148 -17.09 22.25 8.71
#